data_AF-A0A0L0UU12-F1
#
_entry.id   AF-A0A0L0UU12-F1
#
_cell.length_a   1.000
_cell.length_b   1.000
_cell.length_c   1.000
_cell.angle_alpha   90.00
_cell.angle_beta   90.00
_cell.angle_gamma   90.00
#
_symmetry.space_group_name_H-M   'P 1'
#
loop_
_entity.id
_entity.type
_entity.pdbx_description
1 polymer ?
#
loop_
_entity_poly.entity_id
_entity_poly.type
_entity_poly.pdbx_seq_one_letter_code
_entity_poly.pdbx_strand_id
1 'polypeptide(L)'
;MNTPFLVLGLCAGFEAMNSFLAVIAHLTHPLLCRLSFPEVICEFTDPVYYPPLFGNIFDFTTLSEFWGKTWHQIFRWSFIALGAFPLGGLAPALGLSLRSQKTVGFVGAFLASSFMHAYSFFLMADPITPTGDVGLLEIMGVFSCFMVQGLGSLIEPVVIPLVPKRLAGGKLWTISFLLITLPLFTIPVGKPARLFSIHKPLDQWNILNLLLPAVITPIIVK
;
A
#
# COMPACT_ATOMS: atom_id res chain seq x y z
N MET A 1 16.99 1.40 21.82
CA MET A 1 16.07 1.80 20.73
C MET A 1 14.83 0.96 20.91
N ASN A 2 13.66 1.55 21.16
CA ASN A 2 12.43 0.74 21.34
C ASN A 2 12.11 0.05 20.00
N THR A 3 11.58 -1.17 20.06
CA THR A 3 11.22 -2.00 18.88
C THR A 3 10.47 -1.23 17.79
N PRO A 4 9.52 -0.33 18.09
CA PRO A 4 8.81 0.44 17.06
C PRO A 4 9.72 1.35 16.21
N PHE A 5 10.75 1.96 16.81
CA PHE A 5 11.69 2.82 16.07
C PHE A 5 12.60 2.03 15.14
N LEU A 6 13.02 0.84 15.56
CA LEU A 6 13.83 -0.04 14.71
C LEU A 6 13.01 -0.53 13.51
N VAL A 7 11.79 -1.01 13.77
CA VAL A 7 10.88 -1.51 12.72
C VAL A 7 10.53 -0.40 11.73
N LEU A 8 10.18 0.80 12.23
CA LEU A 8 9.92 1.97 11.37
C LEU A 8 11.14 2.33 10.52
N GLY A 9 12.34 2.36 11.13
CA GLY A 9 13.58 2.65 10.42
C GLY A 9 13.88 1.63 9.32
N LEU A 10 13.63 0.34 9.57
CA LEU A 10 13.78 -0.71 8.57
C LEU A 10 12.78 -0.56 7.41
N CYS A 11 11.51 -0.29 7.71
CA CYS A 11 10.49 -0.04 6.69
C CYS A 11 10.84 1.16 5.82
N ALA A 12 11.19 2.30 6.44
CA ALA A 12 11.58 3.51 5.71
C ALA A 12 12.86 3.29 4.88
N GLY A 13 13.85 2.56 5.42
CA GLY A 13 15.07 2.20 4.69
C GLY A 13 14.80 1.32 3.48
N PHE A 14 13.90 0.34 3.62
CA PHE A 14 13.46 -0.51 2.51
C PHE A 14 12.77 0.31 1.42
N GLU A 15 11.83 1.19 1.77
CA GLU A 15 11.15 2.07 0.80
C GLU A 15 12.12 3.03 0.10
N ALA A 16 13.05 3.63 0.85
CA ALA A 16 14.06 4.52 0.30
C ALA A 16 15.00 3.80 -0.69
N MET A 17 15.47 2.61 -0.33
CA MET A 17 16.30 1.78 -1.21
C MET A 17 15.58 1.44 -2.51
N ASN A 18 14.32 0.98 -2.42
CA ASN A 18 13.54 0.63 -3.61
C ASN A 18 13.24 1.86 -4.48
N SER A 19 12.95 3.00 -3.87
CA SER A 19 12.75 4.26 -4.61
C SER A 19 14.03 4.67 -5.34
N PHE A 20 15.19 4.54 -4.70
CA PHE A 20 16.49 4.81 -5.31
C PHE A 20 16.77 3.88 -6.49
N LEU A 21 16.54 2.58 -6.33
CA LEU A 21 16.71 1.60 -7.41
C LEU A 21 15.76 1.87 -8.58
N ALA A 22 14.50 2.22 -8.30
CA ALA A 22 13.52 2.60 -9.33
C ALA A 22 13.98 3.83 -10.12
N VAL A 23 14.47 4.88 -9.45
CA VAL A 23 14.99 6.08 -10.12
C VAL A 23 16.19 5.73 -11.00
N ILE A 24 17.15 4.95 -10.49
CA ILE A 24 18.32 4.53 -11.27
C ILE A 24 17.88 3.74 -12.50
N ALA A 25 17.04 2.72 -12.34
CA ALA A 25 16.55 1.89 -13.44
C ALA A 25 15.89 2.75 -14.54
N HIS A 26 14.97 3.64 -14.17
CA HIS A 26 14.26 4.50 -15.12
C HIS A 26 15.15 5.51 -15.84
N LEU A 27 16.20 6.01 -15.17
CA LEU A 27 17.15 6.94 -15.78
C LEU A 27 18.18 6.23 -16.67
N THR A 28 18.67 5.07 -16.23
CA THR A 28 19.80 4.39 -16.89
C THR A 28 19.36 3.48 -18.02
N HIS A 29 18.27 2.73 -17.87
CA HIS A 29 17.80 1.80 -18.90
C HIS A 29 17.67 2.41 -20.30
N PRO A 30 16.97 3.55 -20.52
CA PRO A 30 16.87 4.12 -21.86
C PRO A 30 18.22 4.57 -22.41
N LEU A 31 19.17 4.99 -21.55
CA LEU A 31 20.52 5.36 -21.98
C LEU A 31 21.33 4.13 -22.39
N LEU A 32 21.30 3.07 -21.58
CA LEU A 32 22.03 1.82 -21.84
C LEU A 32 21.54 1.15 -23.14
N CYS A 33 20.22 1.07 -23.33
CA CYS A 33 19.62 0.55 -24.55
C CYS A 33 20.00 1.39 -25.79
N ARG A 34 19.97 2.73 -25.68
CA ARG A 34 20.36 3.63 -26.78
C ARG A 34 21.84 3.55 -27.14
N LEU A 35 22.70 3.26 -26.17
CA LEU A 35 24.13 3.05 -26.37
C LEU A 35 24.48 1.61 -26.82
N SER A 36 23.47 0.77 -27.07
CA SER A 36 23.63 -0.61 -27.54
C SER A 36 24.46 -1.50 -26.60
N PHE A 37 24.28 -1.33 -25.29
CA PHE A 37 24.83 -2.27 -24.31
C PHE A 37 24.26 -3.68 -24.50
N PRO A 38 24.98 -4.74 -24.06
CA PRO A 38 24.48 -6.11 -24.04
C PRO A 38 23.09 -6.24 -23.40
N GLU A 39 22.25 -7.12 -23.93
CA GLU A 39 20.87 -7.35 -23.48
C GLU A 39 20.77 -7.61 -21.97
N VAL A 40 21.69 -8.41 -21.42
CA VAL A 40 21.74 -8.70 -19.97
C VAL A 40 21.88 -7.43 -19.10
N ILE A 41 22.58 -6.41 -19.57
CA ILE A 41 22.75 -5.14 -18.85
C ILE A 41 21.48 -4.29 -18.96
N CYS A 42 20.86 -4.29 -20.14
CA CYS A 42 19.59 -3.62 -20.36
C CYS A 42 18.48 -4.26 -19.50
N GLU A 43 18.42 -5.59 -19.43
CA GLU A 43 17.47 -6.34 -18.61
C GLU A 43 17.67 -6.05 -17.11
N PHE A 44 18.92 -6.00 -16.63
CA PHE A 44 19.21 -5.71 -15.22
C PHE A 44 18.69 -4.34 -14.77
N THR A 45 18.56 -3.38 -15.69
CA THR A 45 18.03 -2.04 -15.43
C THR A 45 16.59 -1.87 -15.88
N ASP A 46 15.92 -2.93 -16.34
CA ASP A 46 14.56 -2.84 -16.86
C ASP A 46 13.58 -2.27 -15.80
N PRO A 47 12.95 -1.12 -16.06
CA PRO A 47 11.97 -0.50 -15.18
C PRO A 47 10.82 -1.41 -14.74
N VAL A 48 10.51 -2.47 -15.50
CA VAL A 48 9.49 -3.46 -15.14
C VAL A 48 9.79 -4.13 -13.79
N TYR A 49 11.08 -4.33 -13.46
CA TYR A 49 11.49 -4.93 -12.19
C TYR A 49 11.61 -3.92 -11.04
N TYR A 50 11.63 -2.62 -11.36
CA TYR A 50 11.78 -1.55 -10.38
C TYR A 50 10.64 -0.53 -10.52
N PRO A 51 9.38 -0.94 -10.27
CA PRO A 51 8.25 -0.04 -10.43
C PRO A 51 8.39 1.18 -9.51
N PRO A 52 7.96 2.38 -9.95
CA PRO A 52 7.97 3.54 -9.09
C PRO A 52 7.08 3.29 -7.87
N LEU A 53 7.53 3.71 -6.68
CA LEU A 53 6.81 3.47 -5.43
C LEU A 53 5.37 4.02 -5.51
N PHE A 54 5.20 5.18 -6.14
CA PHE A 54 3.92 5.79 -6.44
C PHE A 54 3.80 6.07 -7.94
N GLY A 55 2.66 5.71 -8.52
CA GLY A 55 2.26 6.16 -9.84
C GLY A 55 1.62 7.55 -9.80
N ASN A 56 1.19 8.04 -10.96
CA ASN A 56 0.48 9.31 -11.02
C ASN A 56 -0.89 9.22 -10.32
N ILE A 57 -1.05 9.96 -9.23
CA ILE A 57 -2.29 10.01 -8.43
C ILE A 57 -3.47 10.64 -9.20
N PHE A 58 -3.24 11.24 -10.36
CA PHE A 58 -4.30 11.81 -11.18
C PHE A 58 -4.81 10.84 -12.26
N ASP A 59 -4.17 9.70 -12.46
CA ASP A 59 -4.48 8.83 -13.61
C ASP A 59 -5.40 7.66 -13.26
N PHE A 60 -5.56 7.32 -11.98
CA PHE A 60 -6.42 6.20 -11.60
C PHE A 60 -7.90 6.48 -11.87
N THR A 61 -8.62 5.43 -12.28
CA THR A 61 -10.08 5.45 -12.46
C THR A 61 -10.79 4.33 -11.72
N THR A 62 -10.04 3.39 -11.14
CA THR A 62 -10.55 2.24 -10.41
C THR A 62 -9.75 1.97 -9.13
N LEU A 63 -10.32 1.23 -8.17
CA LEU A 63 -9.60 0.77 -6.98
C LEU A 63 -8.47 -0.20 -7.35
N SER A 64 -8.72 -1.06 -8.35
CA SER A 64 -7.71 -1.99 -8.86
C SER A 64 -6.49 -1.27 -9.46
N GLU A 65 -6.71 -0.15 -10.17
CA GLU A 65 -5.63 0.72 -10.66
C GLU A 65 -4.93 1.44 -9.52
N PHE A 66 -5.69 2.02 -8.58
CA PHE A 66 -5.13 2.74 -7.44
C PHE A 66 -4.17 1.85 -6.65
N TRP A 67 -4.61 0.67 -6.21
CA TRP A 67 -3.80 -0.25 -5.42
C TRP A 67 -2.75 -1.03 -6.24
N GLY A 68 -3.01 -1.27 -7.52
CA GLY A 68 -2.13 -2.08 -8.37
C GLY A 68 -1.06 -1.28 -9.12
N LYS A 69 -1.25 0.02 -9.31
CA LYS A 69 -0.41 0.86 -10.19
C LYS A 69 -0.13 2.26 -9.66
N THR A 70 -0.80 2.72 -8.61
CA THR A 70 -0.64 4.09 -8.12
C THR A 70 -0.05 4.15 -6.71
N TRP A 71 -0.47 3.27 -5.80
CA TRP A 71 -0.10 3.33 -4.39
C TRP A 71 0.82 2.17 -3.99
N HIS A 72 1.99 2.47 -3.41
CA HIS A 72 2.95 1.51 -2.85
C HIS A 72 3.15 0.26 -3.72
N GLN A 73 3.51 0.47 -5.00
CA GLN A 73 3.60 -0.61 -6.00
C GLN A 73 4.61 -1.71 -5.65
N ILE A 74 5.57 -1.40 -4.77
CA ILE A 74 6.57 -2.33 -4.24
C ILE A 74 5.98 -3.64 -3.70
N PHE A 75 4.78 -3.59 -3.10
CA PHE A 75 4.16 -4.78 -2.52
C PHE A 75 3.37 -5.63 -3.52
N ARG A 76 3.13 -5.12 -4.73
CA ARG A 76 2.29 -5.79 -5.74
C ARG A 76 2.76 -7.21 -6.01
N TRP A 77 4.05 -7.38 -6.29
CA TRP A 77 4.60 -8.70 -6.60
C TRP A 77 4.54 -9.65 -5.41
N SER A 78 4.80 -9.15 -4.19
CA SER A 78 4.67 -9.95 -2.96
C SER A 78 3.23 -10.44 -2.76
N PHE A 79 2.23 -9.59 -2.98
CA PHE A 79 0.82 -10.00 -2.85
C PHE A 79 0.36 -10.94 -3.98
N ILE A 80 0.90 -10.79 -5.19
CA ILE A 80 0.65 -11.75 -6.27
C ILE A 80 1.25 -13.12 -5.91
N ALA A 81 2.51 -13.14 -5.49
CA ALA A 81 3.24 -14.38 -5.20
C ALA A 81 2.72 -15.10 -3.95
N LEU A 82 2.40 -14.37 -2.88
CA LEU A 82 1.98 -14.94 -1.59
C LEU A 82 0.47 -15.09 -1.45
N GLY A 83 -0.31 -14.32 -2.22
CA GLY A 83 -1.76 -14.30 -2.13
C GLY A 83 -2.43 -14.84 -3.38
N ALA A 84 -2.18 -14.20 -4.54
CA ALA A 84 -2.91 -14.52 -5.76
C ALA A 84 -2.58 -15.90 -6.34
N PHE A 85 -1.30 -16.24 -6.44
CA PHE A 85 -0.89 -17.53 -6.98
C PHE A 85 -1.31 -18.72 -6.12
N PRO A 86 -1.10 -18.72 -4.79
CA PRO A 86 -1.52 -19.84 -3.97
C PRO A 86 -3.04 -20.01 -3.98
N LEU A 87 -3.80 -18.93 -3.76
CA LEU A 87 -5.25 -19.05 -3.65
C LEU A 87 -5.91 -19.32 -5.02
N GLY A 88 -5.42 -18.69 -6.08
CA GLY A 88 -5.85 -18.96 -7.45
C GLY A 88 -5.46 -20.36 -7.93
N GLY A 89 -4.32 -20.90 -7.48
CA GLY A 89 -3.85 -22.25 -7.80
C GLY A 89 -4.60 -23.37 -7.08
N LEU A 90 -5.26 -23.08 -5.95
CA LEU A 90 -6.16 -24.02 -5.27
C LEU A 90 -7.54 -24.11 -5.92
N ALA A 91 -7.97 -23.07 -6.62
CA ALA A 91 -9.31 -23.00 -7.20
C ALA A 91 -9.63 -24.12 -8.23
N PRO A 92 -8.71 -24.60 -9.11
CA PRO A 92 -8.96 -25.77 -9.95
C PRO A 92 -9.26 -27.04 -9.16
N ALA A 93 -8.55 -27.27 -8.04
CA ALA A 93 -8.77 -28.43 -7.18
C ALA A 93 -10.16 -28.43 -6.52
N LEU A 94 -10.78 -27.25 -6.42
CA LEU A 94 -12.16 -27.05 -5.95
C LEU A 94 -13.20 -27.07 -7.09
N GLY A 95 -12.79 -27.42 -8.31
CA GLY A 95 -13.67 -27.46 -9.49
C GLY A 95 -14.08 -26.07 -10.02
N LEU A 96 -13.37 -25.00 -9.65
CA LEU A 96 -13.73 -23.64 -10.05
C LEU A 96 -13.26 -23.30 -11.47
N SER A 97 -14.12 -22.57 -12.20
CA SER A 97 -13.84 -22.08 -13.56
C SER A 97 -12.60 -21.18 -13.62
N LEU A 98 -12.00 -21.02 -14.79
CA LEU A 98 -10.84 -20.12 -14.99
C LEU A 98 -11.15 -18.67 -14.59
N ARG A 99 -12.38 -18.19 -14.82
CA ARG A 99 -12.82 -16.85 -14.38
C ARG A 99 -12.83 -16.76 -12.86
N SER A 100 -13.37 -17.77 -12.20
CA SER A 100 -13.39 -17.87 -10.74
C SER A 100 -11.98 -17.96 -10.16
N GLN A 101 -11.04 -18.66 -10.82
CA GLN A 101 -9.64 -18.72 -10.38
C GLN A 101 -8.99 -17.33 -10.35
N LYS A 102 -9.21 -16.49 -11.37
CA LYS A 102 -8.71 -15.10 -11.39
C LYS A 102 -9.31 -14.27 -10.27
N THR A 103 -10.63 -14.39 -10.05
CA THR A 103 -11.30 -13.69 -8.94
C THR A 103 -10.78 -14.15 -7.58
N VAL A 104 -10.63 -15.46 -7.38
CA VAL A 104 -10.10 -16.03 -6.13
C VAL A 104 -8.66 -15.60 -5.90
N GLY A 105 -7.81 -15.63 -6.93
CA GLY A 105 -6.45 -15.10 -6.83
C GLY A 105 -6.43 -13.61 -6.49
N PHE A 106 -7.28 -12.81 -7.13
CA PHE A 106 -7.39 -11.39 -6.80
C PHE A 106 -7.78 -11.15 -5.33
N VAL A 107 -8.77 -11.89 -4.81
CA VAL A 107 -9.12 -11.88 -3.38
C VAL A 107 -7.93 -12.32 -2.51
N GLY A 108 -7.17 -13.32 -2.96
CA GLY A 108 -5.96 -13.79 -2.29
C GLY A 108 -4.89 -12.71 -2.14
N ALA A 109 -4.68 -11.87 -3.15
CA ALA A 109 -3.75 -10.74 -3.04
C ALA A 109 -4.17 -9.74 -1.95
N PHE A 110 -5.45 -9.38 -1.89
CA PHE A 110 -5.96 -8.49 -0.85
C PHE A 110 -5.99 -9.15 0.54
N LEU A 111 -6.19 -10.47 0.61
CA LEU A 111 -6.06 -11.22 1.85
C LEU A 111 -4.62 -11.16 2.40
N ALA A 112 -3.63 -11.42 1.55
CA ALA A 112 -2.21 -11.30 1.90
C ALA A 112 -1.87 -9.86 2.34
N SER A 113 -2.37 -8.85 1.63
CA SER A 113 -2.23 -7.44 2.03
C SER A 113 -2.84 -7.17 3.41
N SER A 114 -4.03 -7.70 3.67
CA SER A 114 -4.74 -7.50 4.94
C SER A 114 -3.99 -8.10 6.12
N PHE A 115 -3.46 -9.32 5.96
CA PHE A 115 -2.62 -9.94 6.97
C PHE A 115 -1.34 -9.15 7.23
N MET A 116 -0.65 -8.75 6.17
CA MET A 116 0.61 -8.00 6.31
C MET A 116 0.38 -6.71 7.10
N HIS A 117 -0.61 -5.90 6.73
CA HIS A 117 -0.86 -4.63 7.41
C HIS A 117 -1.37 -4.81 8.85
N ALA A 118 -2.26 -5.78 9.11
CA ALA A 118 -2.76 -6.03 10.46
C ALA A 118 -1.66 -6.58 11.40
N TYR A 119 -0.79 -7.43 10.87
CA TYR A 119 0.33 -7.98 11.62
C TYR A 119 1.40 -6.91 11.91
N SER A 120 1.78 -6.12 10.92
CA SER A 120 2.70 -4.99 11.12
C SER A 120 2.15 -3.97 12.11
N PHE A 121 0.85 -3.64 12.03
CA PHE A 121 0.19 -2.78 13.01
C PHE A 121 0.32 -3.31 14.45
N PHE A 122 0.08 -4.61 14.64
CA PHE A 122 0.23 -5.26 15.95
C PHE A 122 1.67 -5.19 16.46
N LEU A 123 2.66 -5.48 15.61
CA LEU A 123 4.08 -5.47 15.99
C LEU A 123 4.66 -4.08 16.25
N MET A 124 4.06 -3.04 15.66
CA MET A 124 4.51 -1.65 15.79
C MET A 124 3.93 -0.92 17.01
N ALA A 125 3.05 -1.55 17.79
CA ALA A 125 2.59 -0.99 19.05
C ALA A 125 3.71 -1.02 20.11
N ASP A 126 3.84 0.02 20.94
CA ASP A 126 4.84 0.04 22.01
C ASP A 126 4.35 -0.78 23.22
N PRO A 127 4.91 -1.98 23.47
CA PRO A 127 4.39 -2.89 24.49
C PRO A 127 4.71 -2.42 25.92
N ILE A 128 5.53 -1.39 26.09
CA ILE A 128 5.99 -0.92 27.40
C ILE A 128 5.05 0.17 27.94
N THR A 129 4.22 0.75 27.09
CA THR A 129 3.28 1.81 27.50
C THR A 129 1.93 1.23 27.93
N PRO A 130 1.25 1.81 28.94
CA PRO A 130 -0.10 1.38 29.34
C PRO A 130 -1.16 1.46 28.23
N THR A 131 -0.92 2.26 27.19
CA THR A 131 -1.78 2.39 26.00
C THR A 131 -1.33 1.48 24.84
N GLY A 132 -0.31 0.66 25.06
CA GLY A 132 0.31 -0.22 24.07
C GLY A 132 -0.53 -1.43 23.68
N ASP A 133 -1.49 -1.83 24.51
CA ASP A 133 -2.33 -3.00 24.26
C ASP A 133 -3.16 -2.82 22.99
N VAL A 134 -3.07 -3.80 22.09
CA VAL A 134 -3.80 -3.82 20.82
C VAL A 134 -4.97 -4.79 20.92
N GLY A 135 -6.18 -4.26 20.96
CA GLY A 135 -7.39 -5.08 21.00
C GLY A 135 -7.66 -5.81 19.67
N LEU A 136 -8.31 -6.98 19.75
CA LEU A 136 -8.68 -7.77 18.56
C LEU A 136 -9.50 -6.96 17.55
N LEU A 137 -10.42 -6.10 18.01
CA LEU A 137 -11.25 -5.27 17.13
C LEU A 137 -10.41 -4.24 16.34
N GLU A 138 -9.30 -3.75 16.90
CA GLU A 138 -8.39 -2.85 16.18
C GLU A 138 -7.64 -3.59 15.07
N ILE A 139 -7.15 -4.80 15.38
CA ILE A 139 -6.48 -5.68 14.41
C ILE A 139 -7.46 -6.04 13.28
N MET A 140 -8.69 -6.38 13.64
CA MET A 140 -9.75 -6.69 12.67
C MET A 140 -10.14 -5.46 11.85
N GLY A 141 -10.17 -4.27 12.44
CA GLY A 141 -10.38 -3.01 11.71
C GLY A 141 -9.32 -2.80 10.62
N VAL A 142 -8.05 -2.89 10.98
CA VAL A 142 -6.93 -2.75 10.03
C VAL A 142 -7.01 -3.82 8.94
N PHE A 143 -7.22 -5.08 9.32
CA PHE A 143 -7.40 -6.18 8.37
C PHE A 143 -8.56 -5.90 7.40
N SER A 144 -9.73 -5.53 7.92
CA SER A 144 -10.92 -5.22 7.12
C SER A 144 -10.72 -4.04 6.18
N CYS A 145 -9.95 -3.02 6.60
CA CYS A 145 -9.66 -1.87 5.75
C CYS A 145 -9.10 -2.29 4.39
N PHE A 146 -8.14 -3.22 4.38
CA PHE A 146 -7.50 -3.70 3.15
C PHE A 146 -8.32 -4.78 2.45
N MET A 147 -8.97 -5.69 3.19
CA MET A 147 -9.76 -6.76 2.60
C MET A 147 -10.95 -6.20 1.81
N VAL A 148 -11.61 -5.17 2.35
CA VAL A 148 -12.75 -4.51 1.71
C VAL A 148 -12.34 -3.77 0.44
N GLN A 149 -11.08 -3.34 0.27
CA GLN A 149 -10.60 -2.78 -1.00
C GLN A 149 -10.69 -3.77 -2.16
N GLY A 150 -10.35 -5.03 -1.90
CA GLY A 150 -10.48 -6.11 -2.89
C GLY A 150 -11.94 -6.32 -3.28
N LEU A 151 -12.85 -6.33 -2.31
CA LEU A 151 -14.29 -6.44 -2.56
C LEU A 151 -14.83 -5.25 -3.35
N GLY A 152 -14.43 -4.03 -2.98
CA GLY A 152 -14.77 -2.80 -3.71
C GLY A 152 -14.31 -2.87 -5.17
N SER A 153 -13.11 -3.38 -5.42
CA SER A 153 -12.56 -3.56 -6.77
C SER A 153 -13.33 -4.61 -7.59
N LEU A 154 -13.89 -5.65 -6.97
CA LEU A 154 -14.73 -6.63 -7.67
C LEU A 154 -16.10 -6.08 -8.05
N ILE A 155 -16.63 -5.14 -7.26
CA ILE A 155 -17.94 -4.52 -7.46
C ILE A 155 -17.86 -3.31 -8.40
N GLU A 156 -16.69 -2.68 -8.53
CA GLU A 156 -16.48 -1.49 -9.34
C GLU A 156 -16.94 -1.58 -10.81
N PRO A 157 -16.89 -2.73 -11.53
CA PRO A 157 -17.38 -2.79 -12.90
C PRO A 157 -18.91 -2.65 -12.99
N VAL A 158 -19.62 -2.91 -11.90
CA VAL A 158 -21.08 -2.74 -11.81
C VAL A 158 -21.43 -1.32 -11.38
N VAL A 159 -20.66 -0.74 -10.46
CA VAL A 159 -20.96 0.59 -9.87
C VAL A 159 -20.49 1.73 -10.76
N ILE A 160 -19.28 1.66 -11.32
CA ILE A 160 -18.69 2.76 -12.10
C ILE A 160 -19.58 3.20 -13.28
N PRO A 161 -20.21 2.29 -14.07
CA PRO A 161 -21.13 2.69 -15.14
C PRO A 161 -22.34 3.52 -14.67
N LEU A 162 -22.72 3.41 -13.39
CA LEU A 162 -23.83 4.16 -12.79
C LEU A 162 -23.39 5.55 -12.31
N VAL A 163 -22.09 5.80 -12.18
CA VAL A 163 -21.57 7.09 -11.72
C VAL A 163 -21.50 8.08 -12.89
N PRO A 164 -22.13 9.27 -12.79
CA PRO A 164 -22.11 10.25 -13.88
C PRO A 164 -20.68 10.66 -14.27
N LYS A 165 -20.33 10.52 -15.56
CA LYS A 165 -19.01 10.92 -16.09
C LYS A 165 -18.66 12.38 -15.82
N ARG A 166 -19.66 13.27 -15.78
CA ARG A 166 -19.50 14.69 -15.43
C ARG A 166 -18.98 14.92 -14.00
N LEU A 167 -19.14 13.94 -13.11
CA LEU A 167 -18.66 13.96 -11.73
C LEU A 167 -17.35 13.15 -11.57
N ALA A 168 -16.57 13.01 -12.63
CA ALA A 168 -15.31 12.22 -12.68
C ALA A 168 -15.47 10.69 -12.72
N GLY A 169 -16.69 10.15 -12.85
CA GLY A 169 -16.94 8.72 -13.11
C GLY A 169 -16.27 7.79 -12.10
N GLY A 170 -15.45 6.86 -12.58
CA GLY A 170 -14.78 5.87 -11.73
C GLY A 170 -13.86 6.47 -10.67
N LYS A 171 -13.22 7.60 -10.96
CA LYS A 171 -12.36 8.29 -9.98
C LYS A 171 -13.15 8.72 -8.75
N LEU A 172 -14.39 9.19 -8.92
CA LEU A 172 -15.26 9.54 -7.79
C LEU A 172 -15.62 8.32 -6.95
N TRP A 173 -15.92 7.18 -7.58
CA TRP A 173 -16.13 5.92 -6.87
C TRP A 173 -14.91 5.54 -6.05
N THR A 174 -13.72 5.51 -6.68
CA THR A 174 -12.47 5.14 -6.02
C THR A 174 -12.17 6.04 -4.83
N ILE A 175 -12.20 7.36 -5.01
CA ILE A 175 -11.93 8.31 -3.90
C ILE A 175 -12.96 8.15 -2.79
N SER A 176 -14.25 8.07 -3.12
CA SER A 176 -15.31 7.93 -2.12
C SER A 176 -15.15 6.64 -1.32
N PHE A 177 -14.87 5.52 -2.00
CA PHE A 177 -14.68 4.22 -1.36
C PHE A 177 -13.46 4.22 -0.43
N LEU A 178 -12.33 4.79 -0.88
CA LEU A 178 -11.15 4.97 -0.05
C LEU A 178 -11.48 5.78 1.19
N LEU A 179 -12.14 6.94 1.06
CA LEU A 179 -12.48 7.80 2.20
C LEU A 179 -13.44 7.14 3.19
N ILE A 180 -14.42 6.37 2.71
CA ILE A 180 -15.39 5.68 3.56
C ILE A 180 -14.72 4.56 4.38
N THR A 181 -13.75 3.87 3.78
CA THR A 181 -13.08 2.71 4.40
C THR A 181 -11.84 3.10 5.21
N LEU A 182 -11.24 4.26 4.91
CA LEU A 182 -10.02 4.76 5.55
C LEU A 182 -10.07 4.78 7.10
N PRO A 183 -11.19 5.14 7.77
CA PRO A 183 -11.27 5.13 9.23
C PRO A 183 -10.97 3.76 9.87
N LEU A 184 -11.21 2.66 9.16
CA LEU A 184 -10.89 1.30 9.62
C LEU A 184 -9.39 1.10 9.85
N PHE A 185 -8.56 1.85 9.12
CA PHE A 185 -7.12 1.88 9.30
C PHE A 185 -6.70 3.04 10.19
N THR A 186 -7.08 4.29 9.85
CA THR A 186 -6.52 5.52 10.44
C THR A 186 -6.83 5.68 11.92
N ILE A 187 -8.01 5.26 12.38
CA ILE A 187 -8.36 5.35 13.80
C ILE A 187 -7.47 4.44 14.65
N PRO A 188 -7.35 3.11 14.37
CA PRO A 188 -6.42 2.25 15.10
C PRO A 188 -4.97 2.73 15.12
N VAL A 189 -4.41 3.10 13.97
CA VAL A 189 -2.98 3.49 13.84
C VAL A 189 -2.66 4.86 14.42
N GLY A 190 -3.67 5.71 14.59
CA GLY A 190 -3.56 7.05 15.17
C GLY A 190 -3.64 7.09 16.71
N LYS A 191 -3.96 5.96 17.37
CA LYS A 191 -3.99 5.89 18.83
C LYS A 191 -2.60 6.10 19.45
N PRO A 192 -2.51 6.53 20.72
CA PRO A 192 -1.22 6.61 21.42
C PRO A 192 -0.48 5.27 21.40
N ALA A 193 0.85 5.31 21.40
CA ALA A 193 1.71 4.12 21.34
C ALA A 193 1.49 3.25 20.08
N ARG A 194 1.26 3.91 18.92
CA ARG A 194 1.11 3.28 17.60
C ARG A 194 2.02 3.95 16.59
N LEU A 195 2.05 3.40 15.37
CA LEU A 195 2.92 3.85 14.28
C LEU A 195 2.90 5.37 14.05
N PHE A 196 1.72 6.00 14.09
CA PHE A 196 1.60 7.43 13.82
C PHE A 196 1.51 8.30 15.08
N SER A 197 1.61 7.73 16.29
CA SER A 197 1.61 8.51 17.52
C SER A 197 2.89 9.33 17.73
N ILE A 198 3.91 9.11 16.89
CA ILE A 198 5.11 9.96 16.84
C ILE A 198 4.79 11.35 16.27
N HIS A 199 3.66 11.51 15.57
CA HIS A 199 3.23 12.77 15.00
C HIS A 199 2.28 13.48 15.97
N LYS A 200 2.48 14.79 16.16
CA LYS A 200 1.52 15.64 16.88
C LYS A 200 0.18 15.61 16.14
N PRO A 201 -0.96 15.69 16.85
CA PRO A 201 -2.27 15.95 16.23
C PRO A 201 -2.24 17.18 15.31
N LEU A 202 -3.03 17.18 14.22
CA LEU A 202 -3.02 18.22 13.19
C LEU A 202 -3.32 19.63 13.74
N ASP A 203 -4.15 19.74 14.77
CA ASP A 203 -4.47 20.99 15.48
C ASP A 203 -3.29 21.57 16.26
N GLN A 204 -2.25 20.77 16.48
CA GLN A 204 -1.01 21.16 17.15
C GLN A 204 0.13 21.45 16.15
N TRP A 205 -0.15 21.41 14.84
CA TRP A 205 0.85 21.67 13.82
C TRP A 205 1.08 23.17 13.65
N ASN A 206 2.34 23.56 13.64
CA ASN A 206 2.76 24.88 13.17
C ASN A 206 3.30 24.79 11.73
N ILE A 207 3.74 25.91 11.16
CA ILE A 207 4.22 25.96 9.78
C ILE A 207 5.44 25.06 9.52
N LEU A 208 6.27 24.80 10.55
CA LEU A 208 7.41 23.90 10.44
C LEU A 208 6.97 22.44 10.32
N ASN A 209 5.88 22.04 10.98
CA ASN A 209 5.30 20.70 10.82
C ASN A 209 4.79 20.42 9.40
N LEU A 210 4.43 21.47 8.64
CA LEU A 210 3.99 21.35 7.25
C LEU A 210 5.16 21.27 6.25
N LEU A 211 6.29 21.89 6.59
CA LEU A 211 7.42 22.06 5.67
C LEU A 211 8.55 21.05 5.91
N LEU A 212 8.65 20.48 7.10
CA LEU A 212 9.65 19.49 7.44
C LEU A 212 9.08 18.07 7.35
N PRO A 213 9.86 17.08 6.89
CA PRO A 213 9.46 15.68 6.96
C PRO A 213 9.02 15.32 8.39
N ALA A 214 7.94 14.56 8.49
CA ALA A 214 7.28 14.28 9.78
C ALA A 214 8.18 13.52 10.78
N VAL A 215 9.28 12.92 10.30
CA VAL A 215 10.32 12.24 11.10
C VAL A 215 11.38 13.22 11.66
N ILE A 216 11.63 14.33 10.98
CA ILE A 216 12.64 15.35 11.38
C ILE A 216 12.00 16.37 12.33
N THR A 217 10.73 16.68 12.10
CA THR A 217 9.99 17.68 12.89
C THR A 217 10.10 17.48 14.42
N PRO A 218 9.95 16.26 14.98
CA PRO A 218 10.08 16.04 16.44
C PRO A 218 11.50 16.25 16.99
N ILE A 219 12.52 16.22 16.13
CA ILE A 219 13.92 16.43 16.52
C ILE A 219 14.23 17.94 16.62
N ILE A 220 13.68 18.72 15.69
CA ILE A 220 13.92 20.17 15.57
C ILE A 220 12.95 20.98 16.43
N VAL A 221 11.68 20.56 16.48
CA VAL A 221 10.59 21.24 17.18
C VAL A 221 10.27 20.45 18.46
N LYS A 222 11.02 20.73 19.53
CA LYS A 222 10.67 20.25 20.88
C LYS A 222 9.37 20.92 21.35
#